data_AF-A0A3S5D7T9-F1
#
_entry.id   AF-A0A3S5D7T9-F1
#
_cell.length_a   1.000
_cell.length_b   1.000
_cell.length_c   1.000
_cell.angle_alpha   90.00
_cell.angle_beta   90.00
_cell.angle_gamma   90.00
#
_symmetry.space_group_name_H-M   'P 1'
#
loop_
_entity.id
_entity.type
_entity.pdbx_description
1 polymer ?
#
loop_
_entity_poly.entity_id
_entity_poly.type
_entity_poly.pdbx_seq_one_letter_code
_entity_poly.pdbx_strand_id
1 'polypeptide(L)'
;MGAISSFANAAEIYNKDGNKLDLYGRVNAKHYFVHNSTSDGDKSYVRLGFKGETQINDSLTGFGQWEYNIQANNSEGADATANTKTRLGFAGLKFGDYGSFDYGRNYGVVYDAEAYTDMLPEFGGDSYSNTDNFMTGRSTGLATYRNRDFFGLG
;
A
#
# COMPACT_ATOMS: atom_id res chain seq x y z
N MET A 1 3.72 19.62 16.91
CA MET A 1 3.92 18.50 15.99
C MET A 1 5.07 17.64 16.50
N GLY A 2 4.78 16.43 16.95
CA GLY A 2 5.80 15.43 17.28
C GLY A 2 5.30 14.11 16.72
N ALA A 3 5.64 13.81 15.47
CA ALA A 3 5.38 12.51 14.88
C ALA A 3 6.66 11.68 15.02
N ILE A 4 6.60 10.60 15.79
CA ILE A 4 7.67 9.59 15.77
C ILE A 4 7.21 8.54 14.75
N SER A 5 7.57 8.75 13.48
CA SER A 5 7.38 7.74 12.44
C SER A 5 8.54 6.76 12.49
N SER A 6 8.34 5.58 13.06
CA SER A 6 9.27 4.47 12.84
C SER A 6 9.04 3.94 11.43
N PHE A 7 9.97 4.22 10.51
CA PHE A 7 9.99 3.64 9.17
C PHE A 7 10.45 2.19 9.31
N ALA A 8 9.55 1.21 9.13
CA ALA A 8 9.98 -0.19 9.12
C ALA A 8 10.45 -0.57 7.72
N ASN A 9 11.72 -0.98 7.63
CA ASN A 9 12.22 -1.73 6.49
C ASN A 9 11.38 -3.01 6.32
N ALA A 10 11.10 -3.41 5.09
CA ALA A 10 10.52 -4.74 4.84
C ALA A 10 11.52 -5.82 5.32
N ALA A 11 11.01 -6.85 5.98
CA ALA A 11 11.79 -8.00 6.42
C ALA A 11 11.47 -9.18 5.50
N GLU A 12 12.48 -9.70 4.81
CA GLU A 12 12.38 -10.98 4.10
C GLU A 12 12.23 -12.08 5.15
N ILE A 13 11.08 -12.77 5.16
CA ILE A 13 10.78 -13.84 6.13
C ILE A 13 10.85 -15.23 5.50
N TYR A 14 10.87 -15.30 4.17
CA TYR A 14 11.01 -16.54 3.42
C TYR A 14 11.65 -16.29 2.06
N ASN A 15 12.65 -17.10 1.72
CA ASN A 15 13.30 -17.07 0.41
C ASN A 15 13.86 -18.45 0.10
N LYS A 16 13.13 -19.23 -0.71
CA LYS A 16 13.52 -20.59 -1.08
C LYS A 16 12.88 -21.00 -2.39
N ASP A 17 13.65 -21.69 -3.23
CA ASP A 17 13.19 -22.31 -4.50
C ASP A 17 12.43 -21.32 -5.41
N GLY A 18 12.96 -20.10 -5.56
CA GLY A 18 12.35 -19.05 -6.39
C GLY A 18 11.12 -18.38 -5.76
N ASN A 19 10.75 -18.74 -4.53
CA ASN A 19 9.66 -18.12 -3.80
C ASN A 19 10.20 -17.18 -2.72
N LYS A 20 9.71 -15.95 -2.71
CA LYS A 20 10.05 -14.92 -1.72
C LYS A 20 8.80 -14.39 -1.03
N LEU A 21 8.92 -14.13 0.27
CA LEU A 21 7.88 -13.46 1.05
C LEU A 21 8.52 -12.41 1.94
N ASP A 22 8.15 -11.16 1.69
CA ASP A 22 8.51 -10.02 2.50
C ASP A 22 7.32 -9.61 3.36
N LEU A 23 7.57 -9.45 4.66
CA LEU A 23 6.63 -8.84 5.60
C LEU A 23 7.05 -7.41 5.87
N TYR A 24 6.12 -6.48 5.79
CA TYR A 24 6.37 -5.07 6.06
C TYR A 24 5.23 -4.46 6.87
N GLY A 25 5.49 -3.30 7.45
CA GLY A 25 4.50 -2.59 8.23
C GLY A 25 5.01 -1.27 8.75
N ARG A 26 4.19 -0.59 9.53
CA ARG A 26 4.60 0.56 10.32
C ARG A 26 3.65 0.76 11.49
N VAL A 27 4.19 1.26 12.59
CA VAL A 27 3.40 1.78 13.71
C VAL A 27 3.58 3.29 13.69
N ASN A 28 2.47 4.02 13.66
CA ASN A 28 2.47 5.47 13.66
C ASN A 28 1.65 5.94 14.86
N ALA A 29 2.36 6.45 15.88
CA ALA A 29 1.74 7.10 17.01
C ALA A 29 1.60 8.59 16.70
N LYS A 30 0.36 9.10 16.70
CA LYS A 30 0.10 10.51 16.38
C LYS A 30 -1.13 11.05 17.11
N HIS A 31 -1.06 12.31 17.50
CA HIS A 31 -2.14 13.04 18.15
C HIS A 31 -2.33 14.37 17.40
N TYR A 32 -3.59 14.68 17.04
CA TYR A 32 -3.93 15.95 16.42
C TYR A 32 -4.32 16.95 17.48
N PHE A 33 -3.70 18.13 17.45
CA PHE A 33 -4.05 19.27 18.28
C PHE A 33 -4.77 20.30 17.41
N VAL A 34 -6.09 20.33 17.47
CA VAL A 34 -6.92 21.23 16.64
C VAL A 34 -8.02 21.88 17.48
N HIS A 35 -8.31 23.14 17.18
CA HIS A 35 -9.30 23.94 17.91
C HIS A 35 -10.74 23.40 17.76
N ASN A 36 -10.99 22.54 16.76
CA ASN A 36 -12.26 21.86 16.56
C ASN A 36 -12.27 20.48 17.23
N SER A 37 -13.19 20.25 18.16
CA SER A 37 -13.26 19.07 19.02
C SER A 37 -13.50 17.74 18.28
N THR A 38 -14.05 17.76 17.06
CA THR A 38 -14.30 16.53 16.30
C THR A 38 -13.05 15.93 15.64
N SER A 39 -12.03 16.75 15.41
CA SER A 39 -10.80 16.34 14.71
C SER A 39 -9.59 16.19 15.65
N ASP A 40 -9.72 16.73 16.86
CA ASP A 40 -8.73 16.62 17.94
C ASP A 40 -8.66 15.17 18.46
N GLY A 41 -7.51 14.81 19.03
CA GLY A 41 -7.33 13.52 19.69
C GLY A 41 -6.38 12.56 18.98
N ASP A 42 -6.30 11.35 19.53
CA ASP A 42 -5.44 10.29 19.04
C ASP A 42 -5.87 9.82 17.65
N LYS A 43 -4.91 9.72 16.72
CA LYS A 43 -5.07 9.21 15.36
C LYS A 43 -4.07 8.08 15.07
N SER A 44 -3.54 7.45 16.11
CA SER A 44 -2.56 6.37 16.00
C SER A 44 -3.11 5.20 15.20
N TYR A 45 -2.24 4.60 14.39
CA TYR A 45 -2.60 3.47 13.55
C TYR A 45 -1.40 2.56 13.29
N VAL A 46 -1.70 1.31 12.95
CA VAL A 46 -0.75 0.30 12.52
C VAL A 46 -1.06 -0.08 11.08
N ARG A 47 -0.03 -0.25 10.26
CA ARG A 47 -0.17 -0.94 8.97
C ARG A 47 0.70 -2.17 8.96
N LEU A 48 0.18 -3.20 8.34
CA LEU A 48 0.89 -4.44 8.09
C LEU A 48 0.56 -4.89 6.67
N GLY A 49 1.51 -5.54 6.04
CA GLY A 49 1.31 -6.09 4.72
C GLY A 49 2.40 -7.08 4.39
N PHE A 50 2.15 -7.85 3.34
CA PHE A 50 3.16 -8.75 2.78
C PHE A 50 3.23 -8.60 1.26
N LYS A 51 4.40 -8.91 0.72
CA LYS A 51 4.65 -9.04 -0.72
C LYS A 51 5.20 -10.44 -0.95
N GLY A 52 4.57 -11.18 -1.85
CA GLY A 52 5.02 -12.50 -2.25
C GLY A 52 5.41 -12.49 -3.72
N GLU A 53 6.49 -13.18 -4.05
CA GLU A 53 6.92 -13.44 -5.43
C GLU A 53 7.22 -14.94 -5.59
N THR A 54 6.85 -15.50 -6.74
CA THR A 54 7.14 -16.88 -7.11
C THR A 54 7.65 -16.92 -8.55
N GLN A 55 8.88 -17.38 -8.73
CA GLN A 55 9.44 -17.60 -10.05
C GLN A 55 8.84 -18.88 -10.63
N ILE A 56 8.08 -18.75 -11.72
CA ILE A 56 7.45 -19.88 -12.41
C ILE A 56 8.41 -20.46 -13.45
N ASN A 57 9.06 -19.58 -14.21
CA ASN A 57 10.17 -19.89 -15.11
C ASN A 57 11.03 -18.63 -15.36
N ASP A 58 12.02 -18.72 -16.26
CA ASP A 58 12.95 -17.62 -16.56
C ASP A 58 12.26 -16.33 -17.05
N SER A 59 11.07 -16.45 -17.65
CA SER A 59 10.34 -15.32 -18.25
C SER A 59 9.00 -15.02 -17.54
N LEU A 60 8.64 -15.77 -16.51
CA LEU A 60 7.35 -15.65 -15.83
C LEU A 60 7.51 -15.69 -14.32
N THR A 61 7.07 -14.62 -13.66
CA THR A 61 7.05 -14.50 -12.19
C THR A 61 5.65 -14.14 -11.73
N GLY A 62 5.08 -14.91 -10.82
CA GLY A 62 3.87 -14.53 -10.10
C GLY A 62 4.20 -13.61 -8.94
N PHE A 63 3.37 -12.61 -8.67
CA PHE A 63 3.52 -11.76 -7.50
C PHE A 63 2.17 -11.42 -6.89
N GLY A 64 2.19 -11.04 -5.61
CA GLY A 64 1.00 -10.58 -4.91
C GLY A 64 1.36 -9.66 -3.75
N GLN A 65 0.46 -8.74 -3.43
CA GLN A 65 0.62 -7.85 -2.31
C GLN A 65 -0.70 -7.64 -1.60
N TRP A 66 -0.61 -7.64 -0.27
CA TRP A 66 -1.71 -7.26 0.61
C TRP A 66 -1.22 -6.25 1.63
N GLU A 67 -2.06 -5.27 1.96
CA GLU A 67 -1.80 -4.27 3.00
C GLU A 67 -3.10 -3.98 3.76
N TYR A 68 -3.01 -4.01 5.08
CA TYR A 68 -4.11 -3.76 6.01
C TYR A 68 -3.75 -2.60 6.94
N ASN A 69 -4.72 -1.71 7.18
CA ASN A 69 -4.61 -0.60 8.11
C ASN A 69 -5.52 -0.83 9.30
N ILE A 70 -4.95 -0.82 10.49
CA ILE A 70 -5.61 -1.01 11.78
C ILE A 70 -5.55 0.31 12.55
N GLN A 71 -6.71 0.82 12.94
CA GLN A 71 -6.80 1.96 13.84
C GLN A 71 -6.45 1.53 15.26
N ALA A 72 -5.54 2.25 15.91
CA ALA A 72 -5.09 1.97 17.27
C ALA A 72 -5.62 2.99 18.29
N ASN A 73 -6.62 3.77 17.87
CA ASN A 73 -7.23 4.87 18.62
C ASN A 73 -8.74 4.66 18.90
N ASN A 74 -9.28 3.48 18.57
CA ASN A 74 -10.66 3.09 18.87
C ASN A 74 -10.72 2.31 20.20
N SER A 75 -11.90 2.21 20.81
CA SER A 75 -12.10 1.32 21.95
C SER A 75 -12.20 -0.15 21.52
N GLU A 76 -12.09 -1.09 22.45
CA GLU A 76 -12.36 -2.51 22.20
C GLU A 76 -13.87 -2.83 22.08
N GLY A 77 -14.74 -1.82 22.18
CA GLY A 77 -16.20 -1.94 22.10
C GLY A 77 -16.73 -1.89 20.66
N ALA A 78 -17.87 -1.21 20.48
CA ALA A 78 -18.60 -1.20 19.21
C ALA A 78 -17.83 -0.55 18.04
N ASP A 79 -16.85 0.31 18.32
CA ASP A 79 -16.00 1.02 17.35
C ASP A 79 -14.68 0.29 17.05
N ALA A 80 -14.43 -0.90 17.61
CA ALA A 80 -13.14 -1.60 17.48
C ALA A 80 -12.64 -1.77 16.04
N THR A 81 -13.55 -1.94 15.07
CA THR A 81 -13.21 -2.12 13.65
C THR A 81 -13.42 -0.86 12.80
N ALA A 82 -13.87 0.25 13.40
CA ALA A 82 -14.16 1.47 12.68
C ALA A 82 -12.92 2.01 11.96
N ASN A 83 -13.05 2.34 10.68
CA ASN A 83 -11.99 2.89 9.82
C ASN A 83 -10.76 1.99 9.59
N THR A 84 -10.78 0.74 10.09
CA THR A 84 -9.82 -0.30 9.76
C THR A 84 -10.18 -0.91 8.40
N LYS A 85 -9.21 -1.10 7.50
CA LYS A 85 -9.50 -1.49 6.09
C LYS A 85 -8.32 -2.12 5.36
N THR A 86 -8.64 -2.97 4.38
CA THR A 86 -7.71 -3.41 3.34
C THR A 86 -7.37 -2.23 2.42
N ARG A 87 -6.09 -1.89 2.36
CA ARG A 87 -5.57 -0.80 1.52
C ARG A 87 -5.12 -1.30 0.16
N LEU A 88 -4.44 -2.45 0.14
CA LEU A 88 -4.00 -3.14 -1.07
C LEU A 88 -4.38 -4.61 -0.97
N GLY A 89 -4.68 -5.21 -2.10
CA GLY A 89 -5.02 -6.62 -2.20
C GLY A 89 -5.13 -7.00 -3.66
N PHE A 90 -3.99 -7.35 -4.26
CA PHE A 90 -3.91 -7.69 -5.67
C PHE A 90 -2.91 -8.83 -5.89
N ALA A 91 -3.07 -9.50 -7.02
CA ALA A 91 -2.14 -10.51 -7.52
C ALA A 91 -1.92 -10.29 -9.01
N GLY A 92 -0.75 -10.70 -9.49
CA GLY A 92 -0.36 -10.47 -10.87
C GLY A 92 0.72 -11.42 -11.36
N LEU A 93 0.99 -11.29 -12.66
CA LEU A 93 2.02 -12.00 -13.39
C LEU A 93 2.93 -10.98 -14.07
N LYS A 94 4.23 -11.20 -13.97
CA LYS A 94 5.27 -10.47 -14.69
C LYS A 94 5.84 -11.36 -15.78
N PHE A 95 5.84 -10.87 -17.01
CA PHE A 95 6.23 -11.57 -18.23
C PHE A 95 7.59 -11.06 -18.73
N GLY A 96 8.65 -11.19 -17.93
CA GLY A 96 9.99 -10.68 -18.28
C GLY A 96 9.95 -9.20 -18.68
N ASP A 97 10.40 -8.90 -19.89
CA ASP A 97 10.44 -7.55 -20.49
C ASP A 97 9.12 -7.15 -21.16
N TYR A 98 8.16 -8.08 -21.32
CA TYR A 98 6.85 -7.80 -21.90
C TYR A 98 5.90 -7.11 -20.92
N GLY A 99 6.34 -6.85 -19.69
CA GLY A 99 5.61 -6.11 -18.67
C GLY A 99 4.96 -6.99 -17.61
N SER A 100 3.91 -6.47 -16.98
CA SER A 100 3.17 -7.15 -15.92
C SER A 100 1.67 -6.88 -16.04
N PHE A 101 0.89 -7.87 -15.63
CA PHE A 101 -0.55 -7.76 -15.46
C PHE A 101 -0.91 -8.04 -14.01
N ASP A 102 -1.74 -7.21 -13.40
CA ASP A 102 -2.27 -7.43 -12.06
C ASP A 102 -3.77 -7.15 -11.99
N TYR A 103 -4.43 -7.85 -11.07
CA TYR A 103 -5.84 -7.67 -10.78
C TYR A 103 -6.08 -7.57 -9.27
N GLY A 104 -6.89 -6.59 -8.88
CA GLY A 104 -7.39 -6.46 -7.52
C GLY A 104 -7.49 -5.02 -7.04
N ARG A 105 -7.34 -4.84 -5.73
CA ARG A 105 -7.26 -3.51 -5.10
C ARG A 105 -5.83 -3.01 -5.19
N ASN A 106 -5.53 -2.25 -6.23
CA ASN A 106 -4.21 -1.66 -6.46
C ASN A 106 -4.31 -0.13 -6.62
N TYR A 107 -3.16 0.54 -6.60
CA TYR A 107 -3.06 1.91 -7.07
C TYR A 107 -3.28 1.95 -8.60
N GLY A 108 -4.04 2.92 -9.09
CA GLY A 108 -4.18 3.16 -10.53
C GLY A 108 -2.84 3.54 -11.20
N VAL A 109 -2.78 3.42 -12.53
CA VAL A 109 -1.58 3.59 -13.37
C VAL A 109 -0.90 4.96 -13.21
N VAL A 110 -1.62 5.97 -12.71
CA VAL A 110 -1.11 7.34 -12.48
C VAL A 110 -0.23 7.43 -11.22
N TYR A 111 -0.30 6.47 -10.29
CA TYR A 111 0.41 6.54 -9.00
C TYR A 111 1.85 5.98 -9.01
N ASP A 112 2.29 5.36 -10.11
CA ASP A 112 3.61 4.73 -10.21
C ASP A 112 4.78 5.74 -10.18
N ALA A 113 4.51 7.03 -10.39
CA ALA A 113 5.52 8.11 -10.32
C ALA A 113 5.67 8.72 -8.90
N GLU A 114 4.67 8.60 -8.01
CA GLU A 114 4.69 9.27 -6.69
C GLU A 114 5.12 8.35 -5.53
N ALA A 115 5.15 7.03 -5.76
CA ALA A 115 5.50 6.04 -4.73
C ALA A 115 7.00 6.02 -4.33
N TYR A 116 7.86 6.75 -5.05
CA TYR A 116 9.29 6.87 -4.73
C TYR A 116 9.62 8.10 -3.87
N THR A 117 8.68 9.03 -3.64
CA THR A 117 9.00 10.34 -3.02
C THR A 117 7.97 10.90 -2.04
N ASP A 118 6.91 10.18 -1.66
CA ASP A 118 5.95 10.72 -0.67
C ASP A 118 6.49 10.66 0.77
N MET A 119 7.48 11.53 1.02
CA MET A 119 8.03 11.96 2.31
C MET A 119 7.36 13.28 2.72
N LEU A 120 6.03 13.39 2.66
CA LEU A 120 5.32 14.54 3.22
C LEU A 120 4.84 14.25 4.66
N PRO A 121 5.23 15.08 5.65
CA PRO A 121 4.73 14.97 7.01
C PRO A 121 3.29 15.51 7.07
N GLU A 122 2.34 14.61 6.82
CA GLU A 122 0.95 14.63 7.29
C GLU A 122 -0.06 15.54 6.56
N PHE A 123 0.28 16.73 6.04
CA PHE A 123 -0.73 17.62 5.43
C PHE A 123 -0.42 17.98 3.98
N GLY A 124 -0.84 17.11 3.05
CA GLY A 124 -0.72 17.37 1.61
C GLY A 124 -1.62 16.52 0.71
N GLY A 125 -2.69 15.91 1.24
CA GLY A 125 -3.55 15.03 0.42
C GLY A 125 -5.02 14.91 0.86
N ASP A 126 -5.37 15.34 2.08
CA ASP A 126 -6.73 15.17 2.64
C ASP A 126 -7.75 16.23 2.16
N SER A 127 -7.49 16.92 1.05
CA SER A 127 -8.48 17.82 0.41
C SER A 127 -8.66 17.60 -1.10
N TYR A 128 -7.95 16.64 -1.72
CA TYR A 128 -8.09 16.42 -3.17
C TYR A 128 -7.91 14.96 -3.66
N SER A 129 -7.91 13.97 -2.78
CA SER A 129 -7.92 12.55 -3.21
C SER A 129 -9.01 11.76 -2.49
N ASN A 130 -10.24 11.89 -2.97
CA ASN A 130 -11.30 10.94 -2.65
C ASN A 130 -10.79 9.53 -3.01
N THR A 131 -10.67 8.65 -2.00
CA THR A 131 -10.52 7.21 -2.27
C THR A 131 -11.82 6.76 -2.96
N ASP A 132 -11.70 5.98 -4.04
CA ASP A 132 -12.77 5.65 -5.00
C ASP A 132 -13.17 6.78 -5.97
N ASN A 133 -12.23 7.63 -6.39
CA ASN A 133 -12.41 8.53 -7.54
C ASN A 133 -11.48 8.14 -8.70
N PHE A 134 -12.08 7.58 -9.76
CA PHE A 134 -11.54 7.47 -11.13
C PHE A 134 -10.01 7.47 -11.29
N MET A 135 -9.36 6.33 -11.03
CA MET A 135 -7.96 6.05 -11.38
C MET A 135 -6.88 7.00 -10.80
N THR A 136 -7.24 8.00 -9.99
CA THR A 136 -6.30 8.92 -9.32
C THR A 136 -5.91 8.46 -7.90
N GLY A 137 -6.44 7.32 -7.44
CA GLY A 137 -6.15 6.74 -6.12
C GLY A 137 -6.20 5.20 -6.11
N ARG A 138 -6.39 4.60 -4.93
CA ARG A 138 -6.64 3.14 -4.80
C ARG A 138 -8.09 2.84 -5.17
N SER A 139 -8.31 1.88 -6.06
CA SER A 139 -9.64 1.38 -6.44
C SER A 139 -9.69 -0.14 -6.31
N THR A 140 -10.86 -0.70 -6.05
CA THR A 140 -11.09 -2.15 -6.11
C THR A 140 -11.39 -2.61 -7.55
N GLY A 141 -11.06 -3.87 -7.86
CA GLY A 141 -11.42 -4.50 -9.13
C GLY A 141 -10.70 -3.93 -10.37
N LEU A 142 -9.51 -3.36 -10.20
CA LEU A 142 -8.73 -2.86 -11.32
C LEU A 142 -7.97 -4.01 -11.99
N ALA A 143 -8.07 -4.10 -13.31
CA ALA A 143 -7.14 -4.85 -14.14
C ALA A 143 -6.11 -3.87 -14.70
N THR A 144 -4.85 -4.03 -14.30
CA THR A 144 -3.77 -3.11 -14.67
C THR A 144 -2.73 -3.85 -15.48
N TYR A 145 -2.45 -3.36 -16.69
CA TYR A 145 -1.30 -3.81 -17.48
C TYR A 145 -0.25 -2.70 -17.49
N ARG A 146 1.00 -3.07 -17.17
CA ARG A 146 2.14 -2.14 -17.15
C ARG A 146 3.23 -2.70 -18.05
N ASN A 147 3.72 -1.91 -18.99
CA ASN A 147 4.90 -2.23 -19.78
C ASN A 147 5.97 -1.18 -19.46
N ARG A 148 7.13 -1.63 -18.94
CA ARG A 148 8.33 -0.79 -18.84
C ARG A 148 9.15 -1.07 -20.11
N ASP A 149 9.64 -0.02 -20.75
CA ASP A 149 10.55 -0.06 -21.92
C ASP A 149 9.92 -0.26 -23.30
N PHE A 150 8.61 -0.01 -23.48
CA PHE A 150 7.94 0.08 -24.79
C PHE A 150 8.32 -1.08 -25.74
N PHE A 151 8.26 -2.31 -25.22
CA PHE A 151 8.62 -3.54 -25.95
C PHE A 151 10.11 -3.67 -26.34
N GLY A 152 11.03 -3.02 -25.63
CA GLY A 152 12.47 -3.18 -25.83
C GLY A 152 13.06 -2.32 -26.96
N LEU A 153 12.49 -1.15 -27.25
CA LEU A 153 12.94 -0.22 -28.30
C LEU A 153 13.81 0.94 -27.78
N GLY A 154 14.69 0.65 -26.81
CA GLY A 154 15.71 1.59 -26.31
C GLY A 154 17.06 1.43 -27.01
#